data_AF-A0A7R9IFU7-F1
#
_entry.id   AF-A0A7R9IFU7-F1
#
_cell.length_a   1.000
_cell.length_b   1.000
_cell.length_c   1.000
_cell.angle_alpha   90.00
_cell.angle_beta   90.00
_cell.angle_gamma   90.00
#
_symmetry.space_group_name_H-M   'P 1'
#
loop_
_entity.id
_entity.type
_entity.pdbx_description
1 polymer ?
#
loop_
_entity_poly.entity_id
_entity_poly.type
_entity_poly.pdbx_seq_one_letter_code
_entity_poly.pdbx_strand_id
1 'polypeptide(L)'
;MFQNIRDIILANRFYVVQTTSIKFSQESARTFYQEHKNKFFYHRLVSFMTSGSVDVHILAREDAVTAWRVLMGPTKVYQAQFSDPNTIRDSPESAAREIALLFPTFDLHVWSQYQEPSFRDGKVELCLNTFVHKLLDTARTIKN
;
A
#
# COMPACT_ATOMS: atom_id res chain seq x y z
N MET A 1 10.59 -22.60 2.45
CA MET A 1 9.47 -22.32 1.55
C MET A 1 9.23 -20.83 1.61
N PHE A 2 9.53 -20.08 0.55
CA PHE A 2 9.39 -18.61 0.55
C PHE A 2 7.90 -18.28 0.68
N GLN A 3 7.50 -17.64 1.78
CA GLN A 3 6.11 -17.16 1.94
C GLN A 3 5.86 -16.01 0.96
N ASN A 4 4.74 -16.07 0.24
CA ASN A 4 4.31 -14.96 -0.61
C ASN A 4 3.89 -13.79 0.30
N ILE A 5 4.21 -12.55 -0.09
CA ILE A 5 3.80 -11.33 0.64
C ILE A 5 2.29 -11.31 0.86
N ARG A 6 1.52 -11.82 -0.11
CA ARG A 6 0.06 -11.96 -0.01
C ARG A 6 -0.37 -12.86 1.15
N ASP A 7 0.33 -13.96 1.39
CA ASP A 7 0.02 -14.86 2.51
C ASP A 7 0.34 -14.21 3.85
N ILE A 8 1.43 -13.42 3.92
CA ILE A 8 1.81 -12.66 5.12
C ILE A 8 0.74 -11.62 5.45
N ILE A 9 0.24 -10.90 4.44
CA ILE A 9 -0.84 -9.91 4.60
C ILE A 9 -2.07 -10.58 5.22
N LEU A 10 -2.53 -11.69 4.65
CA LEU A 10 -3.73 -12.40 5.12
C LEU A 10 -3.53 -13.01 6.52
N ALA A 11 -2.37 -13.65 6.77
CA ALA A 11 -2.05 -14.24 8.07
C ALA A 11 -2.02 -13.20 9.20
N ASN A 12 -1.70 -11.94 8.89
CA ASN A 12 -1.65 -10.83 9.84
C ASN A 12 -2.91 -9.98 9.89
N ARG A 13 -4.02 -10.49 9.33
CA ARG A 13 -5.35 -9.86 9.38
C ARG A 13 -5.39 -8.47 8.79
N PHE A 14 -4.60 -8.24 7.74
CA PHE A 14 -4.77 -7.05 6.92
C PHE A 14 -5.88 -7.29 5.92
N TYR A 15 -6.80 -6.34 5.83
CA TYR A 15 -7.69 -6.24 4.71
C TYR A 15 -6.97 -5.59 3.54
N VAL A 16 -7.22 -6.09 2.34
CA VAL A 16 -6.69 -5.55 1.10
C VAL A 16 -7.79 -4.76 0.43
N VAL A 17 -7.70 -3.44 0.47
CA VAL A 17 -8.72 -2.54 -0.08
C VAL A 17 -8.63 -2.46 -1.60
N GLN A 18 -7.40 -2.37 -2.11
CA GLN A 18 -7.15 -2.32 -3.54
C GLN A 18 -5.77 -2.86 -3.86
N THR A 19 -5.64 -3.47 -5.03
CA THR A 19 -4.39 -3.97 -5.56
C THR A 19 -4.23 -3.47 -6.99
N THR A 20 -3.02 -3.08 -7.36
CA THR A 20 -2.65 -2.80 -8.75
C THR A 20 -1.23 -3.29 -9.01
N SER A 21 -0.92 -3.61 -10.27
CA SER A 21 0.44 -3.89 -10.70
C SER A 21 0.85 -2.81 -11.68
N ILE A 22 1.90 -2.08 -11.34
CA ILE A 22 2.40 -0.96 -12.15
C ILE A 22 3.79 -1.29 -12.66
N LYS A 23 4.06 -0.84 -13.89
CA LYS A 23 5.40 -0.86 -14.45
C LYS A 23 5.86 0.57 -14.63
N PHE A 24 6.81 0.99 -13.80
CA PHE A 24 7.34 2.34 -13.90
C PHE A 24 8.16 2.49 -15.18
N SER A 25 7.85 3.52 -15.96
CA SER A 25 8.80 4.06 -16.92
C SER A 25 9.91 4.79 -16.18
N GLN A 26 11.07 4.93 -16.82
CA GLN A 26 12.19 5.67 -16.23
C GLN A 26 11.83 7.14 -15.95
N GLU A 27 10.99 7.75 -16.79
CA GLU A 27 10.50 9.11 -16.60
C GLU A 27 9.53 9.19 -15.42
N SER A 28 8.53 8.30 -15.36
CA SER A 28 7.55 8.26 -14.26
C SER A 28 8.21 8.01 -12.91
N ALA A 29 9.20 7.11 -12.83
CA ALA A 29 9.95 6.86 -11.60
C ALA A 29 10.78 8.08 -11.17
N ARG A 30 11.40 8.81 -12.12
CA ARG A 30 12.15 10.04 -11.81
C ARG A 30 11.26 11.15 -11.27
N THR A 31 10.08 11.32 -11.87
CA THR A 31 9.07 12.27 -11.37
C THR A 31 8.58 11.88 -9.98
N PHE A 32 8.27 10.59 -9.78
CA PHE A 32 7.83 10.08 -8.48
C PHE A 32 8.87 10.30 -7.38
N TYR A 33 10.15 10.05 -7.66
CA TYR A 33 11.24 10.24 -6.71
C TYR A 33 11.95 11.60 -6.84
N GLN A 34 11.30 12.60 -7.44
CA GLN A 34 11.94 13.89 -7.71
C GLN A 34 12.43 14.57 -6.41
N GLU A 35 11.69 14.42 -5.31
CA GLU A 35 12.08 14.90 -3.97
C GLU A 35 13.38 14.27 -3.44
N HIS A 36 13.85 13.19 -4.08
CA HIS A 36 15.08 12.49 -3.74
C HIS A 36 16.19 12.68 -4.77
N LYS A 37 16.00 13.51 -5.82
CA LYS A 37 16.95 13.68 -6.92
C LYS A 37 18.39 13.97 -6.48
N ASN A 38 18.57 14.69 -5.38
CA ASN A 38 19.89 15.07 -4.86
C ASN A 38 20.51 14.05 -3.88
N LYS A 39 19.83 12.93 -3.60
CA LYS A 39 20.33 11.89 -2.69
C LYS A 39 21.16 10.86 -3.45
N PHE A 40 22.25 10.40 -2.84
CA PHE A 40 23.21 9.46 -3.44
C PHE A 40 22.58 8.13 -3.93
N PHE A 41 21.45 7.72 -3.35
CA PHE A 41 20.74 6.49 -3.72
C PHE A 41 19.69 6.66 -4.83
N TYR A 42 19.43 7.88 -5.30
CA TYR A 42 18.35 8.20 -6.24
C TYR A 42 18.39 7.35 -7.52
N HIS A 43 19.54 7.32 -8.21
CA HIS A 43 19.67 6.59 -9.47
C HIS A 43 19.48 5.08 -9.29
N ARG A 44 19.95 4.53 -8.16
CA ARG A 44 19.76 3.11 -7.82
C ARG A 44 18.29 2.81 -7.56
N LEU A 45 17.59 3.70 -6.84
CA LEU A 45 16.17 3.56 -6.55
C LEU A 45 15.31 3.62 -7.82
N VAL A 46 15.56 4.59 -8.70
CA VAL A 46 14.89 4.70 -10.00
C VAL A 46 15.14 3.44 -10.83
N SER A 47 16.41 3.01 -10.94
CA SER A 47 16.76 1.80 -11.72
C SER A 47 16.05 0.55 -11.19
N PHE A 48 15.98 0.38 -9.88
CA PHE A 48 15.31 -0.74 -9.23
C PHE A 48 13.79 -0.71 -9.50
N MET A 49 13.16 0.44 -9.35
CA MET A 49 11.71 0.57 -9.57
C MET A 49 11.32 0.38 -11.03
N THR A 50 12.25 0.59 -11.96
CA THR A 50 12.04 0.37 -13.40
C THR A 50 12.43 -1.04 -13.88
N SER A 51 13.08 -1.86 -13.05
CA SER A 51 13.61 -3.16 -13.49
C SER A 51 12.53 -4.24 -13.65
N GLY A 52 11.32 -4.00 -13.15
CA GLY A 52 10.24 -4.97 -13.20
C GLY A 52 8.88 -4.33 -12.90
N SER A 53 7.85 -5.16 -12.92
CA SER A 53 6.53 -4.76 -12.41
C SER A 53 6.55 -4.73 -10.89
N VAL A 54 5.85 -3.76 -10.32
CA VAL A 54 5.70 -3.56 -8.88
C VAL A 54 4.24 -3.77 -8.53
N ASP A 55 3.98 -4.71 -7.64
CA ASP A 55 2.66 -4.89 -7.04
C ASP A 55 2.48 -3.88 -5.90
N VAL A 56 1.40 -3.11 -5.97
CA VAL A 56 1.04 -2.09 -4.99
C VAL A 56 -0.30 -2.48 -4.37
N HIS A 57 -0.35 -2.42 -3.03
CA HIS A 57 -1.53 -2.79 -2.26
C HIS A 57 -1.90 -1.66 -1.30
N ILE A 58 -3.19 -1.31 -1.26
CA ILE A 58 -3.78 -0.49 -0.18
C ILE A 58 -4.26 -1.47 0.89
N LEU A 59 -3.67 -1.36 2.08
CA LEU A 59 -3.97 -2.23 3.22
C LEU A 59 -4.75 -1.46 4.29
N ALA A 60 -5.76 -2.12 4.87
CA ALA A 60 -6.55 -1.60 5.97
C ALA A 60 -6.53 -2.58 7.15
N ARG A 61 -6.32 -2.04 8.34
CA ARG A 61 -6.31 -2.71 9.64
C ARG A 61 -6.29 -1.62 10.70
N GLU A 62 -6.75 -1.93 11.91
CA GLU A 62 -6.77 -0.97 13.02
C GLU A 62 -5.43 -0.24 13.21
N ASP A 63 -4.32 -0.89 13.39
CA ASP A 63 -3.02 -0.27 13.62
C ASP A 63 -2.12 -0.42 12.37
N ALA A 64 -2.71 -0.34 11.17
CA ALA A 64 -2.13 -0.84 9.92
C ALA A 64 -0.66 -0.43 9.69
N VAL A 65 -0.34 0.86 9.84
CA VAL A 65 1.01 1.38 9.61
C VAL A 65 2.01 0.77 10.59
N THR A 66 1.68 0.78 11.88
CA THR A 66 2.54 0.23 12.95
C THR A 66 2.73 -1.27 12.77
N ALA A 67 1.63 -2.01 12.59
CA ALA A 67 1.67 -3.46 12.39
C ALA A 67 2.48 -3.84 11.15
N TRP A 68 2.33 -3.10 10.04
CA TRP A 68 3.09 -3.37 8.81
C TRP A 68 4.58 -3.10 9.00
N ARG A 69 4.94 -2.02 9.70
CA ARG A 69 6.35 -1.70 10.04
C ARG A 69 6.99 -2.80 10.91
N VAL A 70 6.26 -3.33 11.89
CA VAL A 70 6.74 -4.45 12.72
C VAL A 70 6.98 -5.70 11.87
N LEU A 71 6.08 -6.01 10.92
CA LEU A 71 6.18 -7.18 10.05
C LEU A 71 7.32 -7.10 9.03
N MET A 72 7.59 -5.91 8.48
CA MET A 72 8.77 -5.69 7.64
C MET A 72 10.08 -5.89 8.40
N GLY A 73 10.02 -5.86 9.73
CA GLY A 73 11.17 -5.99 10.60
C GLY A 73 12.02 -4.71 10.67
N PRO A 74 13.03 -4.69 11.55
CA PRO A 74 13.98 -3.59 11.59
C PRO A 74 14.65 -3.47 10.23
N THR A 75 14.81 -2.24 9.72
CA THR A 75 15.46 -1.94 8.44
C THR A 75 16.96 -2.29 8.49
N LYS A 76 17.30 -3.57 8.60
CA LYS A 76 18.66 -4.10 8.75
C LYS A 76 19.32 -4.26 7.38
N VAL A 77 19.57 -3.16 6.66
CA VAL A 77 20.65 -3.11 5.66
C VAL A 77 21.29 -1.72 5.48
N TYR A 78 20.77 -0.62 6.02
CA TYR A 78 21.47 0.68 5.96
C TYR A 78 21.23 1.51 7.22
N GLN A 79 22.01 1.24 8.28
CA GLN A 79 22.41 2.27 9.24
C GLN A 79 23.48 3.18 8.60
N ALA A 80 23.15 3.80 7.47
CA ALA A 80 23.88 4.96 6.97
C ALA A 80 22.88 6.11 6.94
N GLN A 81 23.03 6.97 7.95
CA GLN A 81 22.39 8.29 8.07
C GLN A 81 20.93 8.27 8.55
N PHE A 82 20.81 8.09 9.87
CA PHE A 82 20.00 9.03 10.66
C PHE A 82 20.55 10.45 10.42
N SER A 83 19.97 11.16 9.48
CA SER A 83 20.14 12.61 9.37
C SER A 83 18.94 13.16 8.64
N ASP A 84 17.82 13.28 9.36
CA ASP A 84 17.04 14.51 9.51
C ASP A 84 15.72 14.20 10.22
N PRO A 85 15.34 14.86 11.33
CA PRO A 85 13.97 14.82 11.83
C PRO A 85 12.94 15.37 10.81
N ASN A 86 13.40 15.95 9.70
CA ASN A 86 12.61 16.35 8.53
C ASN A 86 12.62 15.33 7.37
N THR A 87 13.07 14.09 7.56
CA THR A 87 12.96 13.07 6.49
C THR A 87 11.52 12.58 6.33
N ILE A 88 10.82 13.25 5.40
CA ILE A 88 9.64 12.88 4.60
C ILE A 88 9.29 11.38 4.65
N ARG A 89 8.58 10.95 5.69
CA ARG A 89 7.99 9.60 5.78
C ARG A 89 6.63 9.54 6.50
N ASP A 90 6.05 10.66 6.91
CA ASP A 90 4.79 10.66 7.67
C ASP A 90 4.09 12.03 7.60
N SER A 91 3.53 12.41 6.44
CA SER A 91 2.45 13.39 6.42
C SER A 91 1.25 12.85 5.65
N PRO A 92 0.01 13.06 6.15
CA PRO A 92 -1.21 12.69 5.44
C PRO A 92 -1.26 13.24 4.00
N GLU A 93 -0.68 14.43 3.79
CA GLU A 93 -0.65 15.09 2.48
C GLU A 93 0.25 14.35 1.47
N SER A 94 1.42 13.87 1.89
CA SER A 94 2.29 13.09 1.01
C SER A 94 1.71 11.71 0.73
N ALA A 95 1.12 11.06 1.74
CA ALA A 95 0.41 9.80 1.54
C ALA A 95 -0.76 9.96 0.55
N ALA A 96 -1.55 11.04 0.65
CA ALA A 96 -2.64 11.32 -0.27
C ALA A 96 -2.15 11.53 -1.72
N ARG A 97 -1.04 12.27 -1.91
CA ARG A 97 -0.45 12.48 -3.25
C ARG A 97 0.07 11.18 -3.87
N GLU A 98 0.76 10.35 -3.08
CA GLU A 98 1.26 9.06 -3.54
C GLU A 98 0.11 8.10 -3.87
N ILE A 99 -0.93 8.05 -3.03
CA ILE A 99 -2.14 7.26 -3.30
C ILE A 99 -2.81 7.74 -4.60
N ALA A 100 -2.96 9.05 -4.81
CA ALA A 100 -3.56 9.58 -6.04
C ALA A 100 -2.72 9.27 -7.30
N LEU A 101 -1.39 9.21 -7.18
CA LEU A 101 -0.49 8.85 -8.28
C LEU A 101 -0.55 7.36 -8.61
N LEU A 102 -0.67 6.49 -7.60
CA LEU A 102 -0.65 5.04 -7.77
C LEU A 102 -2.05 4.45 -8.01
N PHE A 103 -3.07 5.11 -7.49
CA PHE A 103 -4.49 4.75 -7.57
C PHE A 103 -5.32 6.00 -7.89
N PRO A 104 -5.27 6.51 -9.12
CA PRO A 104 -5.98 7.73 -9.52
C PRO A 104 -7.51 7.58 -9.41
N THR A 105 -8.02 6.36 -9.32
CA THR A 105 -9.45 6.07 -9.13
C THR A 105 -9.84 5.81 -7.68
N PHE A 106 -8.88 5.81 -6.74
CA PHE A 106 -9.15 5.55 -5.33
C PHE A 106 -9.35 6.87 -4.57
N ASP A 107 -10.55 7.02 -4.00
CA ASP A 107 -10.89 8.15 -3.14
C ASP A 107 -10.88 7.70 -1.67
N LEU A 108 -9.88 8.18 -0.94
CA LEU A 108 -9.69 7.86 0.48
C LEU A 108 -10.86 8.35 1.35
N HIS A 109 -11.46 9.50 1.01
CA HIS A 109 -12.55 10.08 1.78
C HIS A 109 -13.83 9.27 1.60
N VAL A 110 -14.17 8.90 0.36
CA VAL A 110 -15.30 8.01 0.07
C VAL A 110 -15.10 6.65 0.74
N TRP A 111 -13.89 6.08 0.67
CA TRP A 111 -13.61 4.82 1.33
C TRP A 111 -13.80 4.91 2.85
N SER A 112 -13.25 5.95 3.48
CA SER A 112 -13.34 6.18 4.93
C SER A 112 -14.79 6.35 5.41
N GLN A 113 -15.62 7.06 4.65
CA GLN A 113 -17.00 7.33 5.06
C GLN A 113 -17.95 6.15 4.86
N TYR A 114 -17.82 5.43 3.75
CA TYR A 114 -18.85 4.46 3.32
C TYR A 114 -18.41 3.00 3.41
N GLN A 115 -17.11 2.73 3.32
CA GLN A 115 -16.59 1.35 3.24
C GLN A 115 -15.90 0.95 4.53
N GLU A 116 -15.05 1.81 5.10
CA GLU A 116 -14.26 1.55 6.32
C GLU A 116 -15.07 0.97 7.49
N PRO A 117 -16.29 1.47 7.81
CA PRO A 117 -17.11 0.88 8.87
C PRO A 117 -17.45 -0.60 8.64
N SER A 118 -17.69 -0.99 7.39
CA SER A 118 -17.98 -2.38 7.03
C SER A 118 -16.75 -3.28 7.14
N PHE A 119 -15.55 -2.74 6.90
CA PHE A 119 -14.28 -3.43 7.13
C PHE A 119 -14.03 -3.64 8.63
N ARG A 120 -14.35 -2.66 9.47
CA ARG A 120 -14.28 -2.81 10.94
C ARG A 120 -15.25 -3.88 11.45
N ASP A 121 -16.47 -3.89 10.93
CA ASP A 121 -17.51 -4.87 11.28
C ASP A 121 -17.23 -6.28 10.72
N GLY A 122 -16.17 -6.47 9.93
CA GLY A 122 -15.85 -7.74 9.29
C GLY A 122 -16.85 -8.17 8.21
N LYS A 123 -17.67 -7.25 7.70
CA LYS A 123 -18.66 -7.50 6.63
C LYS A 123 -18.01 -7.47 5.25
N VAL A 124 -16.86 -8.12 5.12
CA VAL A 124 -16.05 -8.12 3.90
C VAL A 124 -15.60 -9.53 3.54
N GLU A 125 -15.50 -9.81 2.25
CA GLU A 125 -15.03 -11.09 1.71
C GLU A 125 -13.84 -10.86 0.77
N LEU A 126 -12.79 -11.68 0.93
CA LEU A 126 -11.65 -11.66 0.03
C LEU A 126 -12.01 -12.29 -1.31
N CYS A 127 -11.99 -11.50 -2.37
CA CYS A 127 -12.08 -12.02 -3.74
C CYS A 127 -10.70 -12.56 -4.16
N LEU A 128 -10.55 -13.88 -4.22
CA LEU A 128 -9.28 -14.56 -4.54
C LEU A 128 -8.75 -14.21 -5.94
N ASN A 129 -9.64 -14.00 -6.91
CA ASN A 129 -9.25 -13.66 -8.28
C ASN A 129 -8.59 -12.28 -8.40
N THR A 130 -9.06 -11.30 -7.62
CA THR A 130 -8.54 -9.92 -7.67
C THR A 130 -7.65 -9.57 -6.49
N PHE A 131 -7.56 -10.44 -5.49
CA PHE A 131 -6.86 -10.20 -4.23
C PHE A 131 -7.27 -8.88 -3.56
N VAL A 132 -8.58 -8.68 -3.43
CA VAL A 132 -9.20 -7.49 -2.83
C VAL A 132 -10.39 -7.92 -1.98
N HIS A 133 -10.53 -7.33 -0.79
CA HIS A 133 -11.69 -7.47 0.07
C HIS A 133 -12.82 -6.58 -0.44
N LYS A 134 -13.98 -7.19 -0.69
CA LYS A 134 -15.19 -6.51 -1.14
C LYS A 134 -16.23 -6.54 -0.03
N LEU A 135 -17.07 -5.52 0.01
CA LEU A 135 -18.21 -5.51 0.94
C LEU A 135 -19.14 -6.68 0.63
N LEU A 136 -19.60 -7.36 1.68
CA LEU A 136 -20.65 -8.36 1.56
C LEU A 136 -21.95 -7.64 1.22
N ASP A 137 -22.51 -7.90 0.03
CA ASP A 137 -23.83 -7.42 -0.32
C ASP A 137 -24.88 -8.07 0.60
N THR A 138 -25.43 -7.30 1.52
CA THR A 138 -26.53 -7.73 2.40
C THR A 138 -27.81 -8.10 1.64
N ALA A 139 -27.85 -7.94 0.32
CA ALA A 139 -29.02 -8.18 -0.54
C ALA A 139 -29.25 -9.66 -0.91
N ARG A 140 -28.43 -10.61 -0.46
CA ARG A 140 -28.59 -12.04 -0.79
C ARG A 140 -29.36 -12.90 0.22
N THR A 141 -29.91 -12.30 1.28
CA THR A 141 -30.65 -13.04 2.31
C THR A 141 -32.16 -12.80 2.28
N ILE A 142 -32.81 -12.78 1.11
CA ILE A 142 -34.26 -13.06 0.99
C ILE A 142 -34.54 -13.68 -0.38
N LYS A 143 -34.34 -14.99 -0.52
CA LYS A 143 -35.06 -15.83 -1.49
C LYS A 143 -34.99 -17.28 -1.00
N ASN A 144 -35.90 -17.60 -0.08
CA ASN A 144 -36.49 -18.93 0.08
C ASN A 144 -37.99 -18.72 0.23
#